data_AF-A0A2D6TYF2-F1
#
_entry.id   AF-A0A2D6TYF2-F1
#
_cell.length_a   1.000
_cell.length_b   1.000
_cell.length_c   1.000
_cell.angle_alpha   90.00
_cell.angle_beta   90.00
_cell.angle_gamma   90.00
#
_symmetry.space_group_name_H-M   'P 1'
#
loop_
_entity.id
_entity.type
_entity.pdbx_description
1 polymer ?
#
loop_
_entity_poly.entity_id
_entity_poly.type
_entity_poly.pdbx_seq_one_letter_code
_entity_poly.pdbx_strand_id
1 'polypeptide(L)' 'MAKKGSGNSALSGVVNLAVWLTGVLVSLAVGFGMTDGVLAVRWIPDVITQVAGWIVVILTLISIVLAIVDRAQ' A
#
# COMPACT_ATOMS: atom_id res chain seq x y z
N MET A 1 4.78 -10.32 38.05
CA MET A 1 3.73 -9.40 37.56
C MET A 1 2.90 -10.15 36.51
N ALA A 2 1.76 -10.68 36.92
CA ALA A 2 0.75 -11.33 36.04
C ALA A 2 0.10 -10.25 35.15
N LYS A 3 -0.40 -10.48 33.93
CA LYS A 3 -0.95 -11.66 33.24
C LYS A 3 -0.75 -11.45 31.73
N LYS A 4 -0.11 -12.40 31.07
CA LYS A 4 0.00 -12.50 29.61
C LYS A 4 -1.40 -12.63 29.01
N GLY A 5 -1.90 -11.58 28.39
CA GLY A 5 -3.15 -11.58 27.59
C GLY A 5 -2.93 -12.33 26.28
N SER A 6 -2.82 -13.65 26.38
CA SER A 6 -2.63 -14.60 25.28
C SER A 6 -3.95 -14.90 24.54
N GLY A 7 -4.60 -13.87 23.99
CA GLY A 7 -5.92 -14.00 23.34
C GLY A 7 -6.11 -13.23 22.03
N ASN A 8 -5.09 -12.53 21.51
CA ASN A 8 -5.25 -11.57 20.40
C ASN A 8 -4.31 -11.77 19.19
N SER A 9 -3.47 -12.81 19.15
CA SER A 9 -2.42 -12.96 18.13
C SER A 9 -2.93 -13.32 16.73
N ALA A 10 -3.94 -14.18 16.63
CA ALA A 10 -4.53 -14.55 15.33
C ALA A 10 -5.36 -13.39 14.76
N LEU A 11 -6.18 -12.76 15.59
CA LEU A 11 -6.99 -11.60 15.19
C LEU A 11 -6.10 -10.40 14.80
N SER A 12 -5.04 -10.12 15.55
CA SER A 12 -4.10 -9.06 15.20
C SER A 12 -3.36 -9.34 13.89
N GLY A 13 -3.01 -10.61 13.62
CA GLY A 13 -2.42 -11.02 12.36
C GLY A 13 -3.31 -10.78 11.15
N VAL A 14 -4.59 -11.17 11.24
CA VAL A 14 -5.57 -10.97 10.17
C VAL A 14 -5.87 -9.49 9.93
N VAL A 15 -6.03 -8.71 11.01
CA VAL A 15 -6.25 -7.26 10.90
C VAL A 15 -5.04 -6.57 10.26
N ASN A 16 -3.81 -6.95 10.64
CA ASN A 16 -2.61 -6.39 10.05
C ASN A 16 -2.49 -6.71 8.56
N LEU A 17 -2.83 -7.95 8.14
CA LEU A 17 -2.89 -8.33 6.74
C LEU A 17 -3.95 -7.51 5.97
N ALA A 18 -5.14 -7.33 6.55
CA ALA A 18 -6.21 -6.56 5.93
C ALA A 18 -5.81 -5.09 5.74
N VAL A 19 -5.17 -4.48 6.74
CA VAL A 19 -4.66 -3.10 6.65
C VAL A 19 -3.57 -2.98 5.58
N TRP A 20 -2.62 -3.91 5.56
CA TRP A 20 -1.57 -3.93 4.55
C TRP A 20 -2.13 -4.06 3.13
N LEU A 21 -3.02 -5.03 2.92
CA LEU A 21 -3.65 -5.26 1.62
C LEU A 21 -4.48 -4.05 1.18
N THR A 22 -5.22 -3.45 2.09
CA THR A 22 -5.98 -2.22 1.82
C THR A 22 -5.04 -1.09 1.41
N GLY A 23 -3.93 -0.91 2.11
CA GLY A 23 -2.91 0.10 1.77
C GLY A 23 -2.33 -0.11 0.37
N VAL A 24 -2.03 -1.36 0.00
CA VAL A 24 -1.55 -1.73 -1.34
C VAL A 24 -2.60 -1.40 -2.41
N LEU A 25 -3.85 -1.83 -2.20
CA LEU A 25 -4.92 -1.60 -3.18
C LEU A 25 -5.22 -0.12 -3.37
N VAL A 26 -5.27 0.67 -2.29
CA VAL A 26 -5.48 2.12 -2.36
C VAL A 26 -4.32 2.81 -3.08
N SER A 27 -3.07 2.42 -2.79
CA SER A 27 -1.88 3.00 -3.44
C SER A 27 -1.87 2.71 -4.95
N LEU A 28 -2.19 1.48 -5.34
CA LEU A 28 -2.31 1.11 -6.76
C LEU A 28 -3.46 1.86 -7.45
N ALA A 29 -4.62 1.96 -6.81
CA ALA A 29 -5.77 2.69 -7.36
C ALA A 29 -5.45 4.17 -7.59
N VAL A 30 -4.76 4.82 -6.65
CA VAL A 30 -4.31 6.21 -6.80
C VAL A 30 -3.25 6.32 -7.90
N GLY A 31 -2.26 5.43 -7.91
CA GLY A 31 -1.21 5.40 -8.92
C GLY A 31 -1.78 5.28 -10.34
N PHE A 32 -2.62 4.27 -10.60
CA PHE A 32 -3.27 4.07 -11.90
C PHE A 32 -4.24 5.19 -12.25
N GLY A 33 -5.00 5.71 -11.28
CA GLY A 33 -5.87 6.85 -11.52
C GLY A 33 -5.09 8.11 -11.94
N MET A 34 -3.88 8.29 -11.41
CA MET A 34 -2.98 9.39 -11.79
C MET A 34 -2.32 9.17 -13.16
N THR A 35 -1.99 7.92 -13.54
CA THR A 35 -1.42 7.62 -14.86
C THR A 35 -2.44 7.76 -15.99
N ASP A 36 -3.67 7.31 -15.77
CA ASP A 36 -4.74 7.34 -16.78
C ASP A 36 -5.44 8.71 -16.86
N GLY A 37 -5.03 9.67 -16.02
CA GLY A 37 -5.60 11.02 -15.99
C GLY A 37 -7.02 11.10 -15.41
N VAL A 38 -7.52 10.01 -14.80
CA VAL A 38 -8.82 9.97 -14.11
C VAL A 38 -8.76 10.80 -12.82
N LEU A 39 -7.62 10.78 -12.13
CA LEU A 39 -7.32 11.60 -10.96
C LEU A 39 -6.40 12.76 -11.35
N ALA A 40 -7.00 13.94 -11.50
CA ALA A 40 -6.27 15.19 -11.66
C ALA A 40 -6.02 15.85 -10.29
N VAL A 41 -4.77 16.23 -10.02
CA VAL A 41 -4.44 17.02 -8.83
C VAL A 41 -4.56 18.49 -9.20
N ARG A 42 -5.57 19.16 -8.64
CA ARG A 42 -5.78 20.58 -8.88
C ARG A 42 -4.50 21.35 -8.53
N TRP A 43 -4.08 22.27 -9.41
CA TRP A 43 -2.84 23.06 -9.32
C TRP A 43 -1.53 22.36 -9.75
N ILE A 44 -1.56 21.10 -10.18
CA ILE A 44 -0.38 20.40 -10.70
C ILE A 44 -0.58 20.12 -12.20
N PRO A 45 0.44 20.36 -13.06
CA PRO A 45 0.39 19.96 -14.45
C PRO A 45 0.21 18.45 -14.63
N ASP A 46 -0.63 18.04 -15.58
CA ASP A 46 -0.99 16.64 -15.82
C ASP A 46 0.22 15.71 -16.02
N VAL A 47 1.25 16.19 -16.71
CA VAL A 47 2.50 15.44 -16.94
C VAL A 47 3.16 15.05 -15.62
N ILE A 48 3.20 15.96 -14.65
CA ILE A 48 3.82 15.72 -13.34
C ILE A 48 2.98 14.73 -12.54
N THR A 49 1.65 14.86 -12.60
CA THR A 49 0.71 13.93 -11.95
C THR A 49 0.86 12.52 -12.50
N GLN A 50 0.98 12.34 -13.81
CA GLN A 50 1.18 11.03 -14.44
C GLN A 50 2.51 10.39 -14.03
N VAL A 51 3.60 11.16 -14.00
CA VAL A 51 4.91 10.68 -13.55
C VAL A 51 4.87 10.26 -12.09
N ALA A 52 4.22 11.06 -11.23
CA ALA A 52 4.01 10.70 -9.84
C ALA A 52 3.19 9.41 -9.69
N GLY A 53 2.18 9.18 -10.53
CA GLY A 53 1.41 7.95 -10.57
C GLY A 53 2.28 6.72 -10.83
N TRP A 54 3.14 6.79 -11.86
CA TRP A 54 4.09 5.72 -12.17
C TRP A 54 5.08 5.45 -11.03
N ILE A 55 5.57 6.49 -10.35
CA ILE A 55 6.43 6.34 -9.17
C ILE A 55 5.71 5.55 -8.07
N VAL A 56 4.45 5.91 -7.77
CA VAL A 56 3.65 5.20 -6.75
C VAL A 56 3.45 3.74 -7.11
N VAL A 57 3.13 3.42 -8.37
CA VAL A 57 2.95 2.04 -8.85
C VAL A 57 4.25 1.24 -8.65
N ILE A 58 5.39 1.77 -9.08
CA ILE A 58 6.68 1.10 -8.96
C ILE A 58 7.05 0.87 -7.49
N LEU A 59 6.93 1.90 -6.64
CA LEU A 59 7.22 1.79 -5.21
C LEU A 59 6.31 0.79 -4.51
N THR A 60 5.03 0.72 -4.92
CA THR A 60 4.07 -0.25 -4.37
C THR A 60 4.45 -1.68 -4.77
N LEU A 61 4.85 -1.91 -6.03
CA LEU A 61 5.34 -3.22 -6.48
C LEU A 61 6.60 -3.63 -5.71
N ILE A 62 7.56 -2.72 -5.52
CA ILE A 62 8.76 -2.98 -4.72
C ILE A 62 8.37 -3.33 -3.27
N SER A 63 7.44 -2.57 -2.67
CA SER A 63 6.95 -2.84 -1.31
C SER A 63 6.34 -4.24 -1.18
N ILE A 64 5.55 -4.68 -2.16
CA ILE A 64 4.98 -6.04 -2.18
C ILE A 64 6.08 -7.09 -2.25
N VAL A 65 7.03 -6.93 -3.18
CA VAL A 65 8.15 -7.89 -3.34
C VAL A 65 8.96 -7.99 -2.04
N LEU A 66 9.32 -6.86 -1.44
CA LEU A 66 10.06 -6.82 -0.18
C LEU A 66 9.26 -7.46 0.96
N ALA A 67 7.95 -7.19 1.05
CA ALA A 67 7.10 -7.80 2.06
C ALA A 67 7.01 -9.33 1.92
N ILE A 68 7.00 -9.85 0.69
CA ILE A 68 7.03 -11.30 0.45
C ILE A 68 8.37 -11.88 0.87
N VAL A 69 9.48 -11.23 0.54
CA VAL A 69 10.83 -11.69 0.90
C VAL A 69 11.02 -11.71 2.41
N ASP A 70 10.64 -10.64 3.11
CA ASP A 70 10.72 -10.53 4.57
C ASP A 70 9.88 -11.61 5.29
N ARG A 71 8.71 -11.94 4.73
CA ARG A 71 7.83 -13.00 5.27
C ARG A 71 8.31 -14.42 4.96
N ALA A 72 9.18 -14.60 3.96
CA ALA A 72 9.70 -15.90 3.55
C ALA A 72 10.99 -16.29 4.28
N GLN A 73 11.67 -15.33 4.93
CA GLN A 73 12.84 -15.54 5.79
C GLN A 73 12.42 -15.83 7.25
#